data_AF-A0A4U6BJI7-F1
#
_entry.id   AF-A0A4U6BJI7-F1
#
_cell.length_a   1.000
_cell.length_b   1.000
_cell.length_c   1.000
_cell.angle_alpha   90.00
_cell.angle_beta   90.00
_cell.angle_gamma   90.00
#
_symmetry.space_group_name_H-M   'P 1'
#
loop_
_entity.id
_entity.type
_entity.pdbx_description
1 polymer ?
#
loop_
_entity_poly.entity_id
_entity_poly.type
_entity_poly.pdbx_seq_one_letter_code
_entity_poly.pdbx_strand_id
1 'polypeptide(L)' 'MAKEAVIPTGCWPAVLRDELAAAYAGEKTVDAFMSRVGTIWPRPFIETGTGKGKFRAWRKSDLDRVIDPESVGGSPEAW' A
#
# COMPACT_ATOMS: atom_id res chain seq x y z
N MET A 1 -3.15 -29.56 8.08
CA MET A 1 -3.67 -28.85 6.90
C MET A 1 -3.43 -27.35 7.09
N ALA A 2 -3.01 -26.64 6.04
CA ALA A 2 -2.91 -25.18 6.09
C ALA A 2 -4.31 -24.57 5.93
N LYS A 3 -4.63 -23.56 6.75
CA LYS A 3 -5.88 -22.80 6.66
C LYS A 3 -5.70 -21.67 5.63
N GLU A 4 -6.72 -21.44 4.81
CA GLU A 4 -6.73 -20.28 3.90
C GLU A 4 -6.75 -18.97 4.70
N ALA A 5 -5.91 -18.02 4.31
CA ALA A 5 -5.92 -16.67 4.85
C ALA A 5 -6.78 -15.78 3.95
N VAL A 6 -7.89 -15.27 4.47
CA VAL A 6 -8.84 -14.42 3.74
C VAL A 6 -8.88 -13.04 4.39
N ILE A 7 -8.83 -11.99 3.58
CA ILE A 7 -9.07 -10.62 4.03
C ILE A 7 -10.60 -10.41 4.04
N PRO A 8 -11.20 -10.03 5.19
CA PRO A 8 -12.64 -9.73 5.23
C PRO A 8 -13.01 -8.59 4.27
N THR A 9 -14.19 -8.67 3.66
CA THR A 9 -14.71 -7.61 2.77
C THR A 9 -14.74 -6.25 3.47
N GLY A 10 -14.24 -5.21 2.80
CA GLY A 10 -14.18 -3.85 3.33
C GLY A 10 -12.98 -3.56 4.23
N CYS A 11 -12.17 -4.56 4.57
CA CYS A 11 -10.94 -4.37 5.33
C CYS A 11 -9.73 -4.21 4.40
N TRP A 12 -8.86 -3.25 4.71
CA TRP A 12 -7.56 -3.09 4.07
C TRP A 12 -6.46 -3.56 5.04
N PRO A 13 -5.59 -4.51 4.64
CA PRO A 13 -4.49 -4.92 5.49
C PRO A 13 -3.47 -3.79 5.65
N ALA A 14 -2.74 -3.79 6.76
CA ALA A 14 -1.70 -2.80 7.00
C ALA A 14 -0.52 -2.92 6.00
N VAL A 15 -0.31 -4.12 5.46
CA VAL A 15 0.70 -4.42 4.44
C VAL A 15 0.00 -4.81 3.15
N LEU A 16 0.24 -4.05 2.09
CA LEU A 16 -0.42 -4.18 0.79
C LEU A 16 0.59 -4.71 -0.23
N ARG A 17 0.24 -5.81 -0.90
CA ARG A 17 0.96 -6.29 -2.10
C ARG A 17 0.54 -5.49 -3.33
N ASP A 18 1.24 -5.68 -4.44
CA ASP A 18 1.05 -4.99 -5.71
C ASP A 18 -0.44 -4.70 -6.04
N GLU A 19 -1.30 -5.73 -6.04
CA GLU A 19 -2.72 -5.61 -6.39
C GLU A 19 -3.52 -4.77 -5.40
N LEU A 20 -3.30 -4.98 -4.10
CA LEU A 20 -4.01 -4.25 -3.05
C LEU A 20 -3.51 -2.82 -2.91
N ALA A 21 -2.21 -2.58 -3.13
CA ALA A 21 -1.63 -1.24 -3.12
C ALA A 21 -2.18 -0.41 -4.28
N ALA A 22 -2.24 -0.97 -5.49
CA ALA A 22 -2.84 -0.32 -6.65
C ALA A 22 -4.33 -0.03 -6.44
N ALA A 23 -5.09 -0.99 -5.92
CA ALA A 23 -6.51 -0.79 -5.62
C ALA A 23 -6.72 0.28 -4.53
N TYR A 24 -5.89 0.28 -3.48
CA TYR A 24 -5.93 1.27 -2.42
C TYR A 24 -5.62 2.69 -2.94
N ALA A 25 -4.66 2.79 -3.85
CA ALA A 25 -4.29 4.04 -4.53
C ALA A 25 -5.33 4.51 -5.57
N GLY A 26 -6.41 3.77 -5.80
CA GLY A 26 -7.44 4.09 -6.80
C GLY A 26 -6.99 3.91 -8.25
N GLU A 27 -5.91 3.15 -8.48
CA GLU A 27 -5.38 2.91 -9.82
C GLU A 27 -6.16 1.81 -10.54
N LYS A 28 -6.35 1.99 -11.86
CA LYS A 28 -7.10 1.00 -12.67
C LYS A 28 -6.36 -0.33 -12.86
N THR A 29 -5.04 -0.29 -12.86
CA THR A 29 -4.18 -1.46 -13.05
C THR A 29 -2.94 -1.36 -12.16
N VAL A 30 -2.35 -2.52 -11.85
CA VAL A 30 -1.06 -2.60 -11.14
C VAL A 30 0.05 -1.89 -11.93
N ASP A 31 0.04 -1.99 -13.26
CA ASP A 31 1.06 -1.35 -14.10
C ASP A 31 0.99 0.19 -14.02
N ALA A 32 -0.22 0.75 -14.02
CA ALA A 32 -0.43 2.20 -13.84
C ALA A 32 0.07 2.68 -12.48
N PHE A 33 -0.22 1.91 -11.41
CA PHE A 33 0.34 2.16 -10.07
C PHE A 33 1.87 2.13 -10.10
N MET A 34 2.46 1.06 -10.64
CA MET A 34 3.90 0.89 -10.68
C MET A 34 4.63 1.97 -11.48
N SER A 35 4.04 2.45 -12.58
CA SER A 35 4.59 3.56 -13.37
C SER A 35 4.67 4.88 -12.59
N ARG A 36 3.92 5.01 -11.49
CA ARG A 36 3.85 6.20 -10.64
C ARG A 36 4.55 6.01 -9.29
N VAL A 37 5.04 4.81 -9.01
CA VAL A 37 5.84 4.52 -7.80
C VAL A 37 7.18 5.22 -7.91
N GLY A 38 7.54 5.97 -6.86
CA GLY A 38 8.72 6.82 -6.79
C GLY A 38 8.51 8.23 -7.33
N THR A 39 7.34 8.55 -7.90
CA THR A 39 7.01 9.90 -8.36
C THR A 39 5.78 10.45 -7.63
N ILE A 40 4.67 9.71 -7.64
CA ILE A 40 3.43 10.05 -6.94
C ILE A 40 3.30 9.15 -5.72
N TRP A 41 3.39 7.83 -5.94
CA TRP A 41 3.28 6.84 -4.88
C TRP A 41 4.65 6.55 -4.25
N PRO A 42 4.72 6.24 -2.95
CA PRO A 42 5.97 5.95 -2.29
C PRO A 42 6.58 4.65 -2.84
N ARG A 43 7.90 4.52 -2.72
CA ARG A 43 8.57 3.25 -2.98
C ARG A 43 8.12 2.19 -1.95
N PRO A 44 8.06 0.91 -2.34
CA PRO A 44 7.72 -0.15 -1.40
C PRO A 44 8.72 -0.18 -0.24
N PHE A 45 8.24 -0.47 0.97
CA PHE A 45 9.12 -0.62 2.15
C PHE A 45 9.78 -2.00 2.21
N ILE A 46 9.24 -2.96 1.47
CA ILE A 46 9.89 -4.25 1.19
C ILE A 46 9.98 -4.37 -0.32
N GLU A 47 11.20 -4.49 -0.85
CA GLU A 47 11.43 -4.90 -2.23
C GLU A 47 12.53 -5.95 -2.23
N THR A 48 12.16 -7.20 -2.52
CA THR A 48 13.08 -8.33 -2.54
C THR A 48 12.84 -9.21 -3.77
N GLY A 49 13.86 -10.01 -4.12
CA GLY A 49 13.82 -10.89 -5.29
C GLY A 49 13.96 -10.16 -6.63
N THR A 50 14.06 -10.93 -7.71
CA THR A 50 14.24 -10.43 -9.08
C THR A 50 13.34 -11.20 -10.06
N GLY A 51 12.92 -10.53 -11.14
CA GLY A 51 12.08 -11.15 -12.18
C GLY A 51 10.76 -11.69 -11.62
N LYS A 52 10.46 -12.97 -11.89
CA LYS A 52 9.22 -13.65 -11.45
C LYS A 52 9.12 -13.86 -9.93
N GLY A 53 10.22 -13.72 -9.19
CA GLY A 53 10.26 -13.83 -7.73
C GLY A 53 10.20 -12.48 -7.02
N LYS A 54 9.90 -11.39 -7.75
CA LYS A 54 9.88 -10.04 -7.17
C LYS A 54 8.73 -9.93 -6.17
N PHE A 55 9.06 -9.58 -4.94
CA PHE A 55 8.12 -9.32 -3.86
C PHE A 55 8.21 -7.86 -3.48
N ARG A 56 7.08 -7.16 -3.57
CA ARG A 56 6.94 -5.78 -3.13
C ARG A 56 5.78 -5.65 -2.16
N ALA A 57 5.98 -4.79 -1.16
CA ALA A 57 4.94 -4.45 -0.21
C ALA A 57 5.02 -2.97 0.19
N TRP A 58 3.84 -2.39 0.37
CA TRP A 58 3.62 -1.02 0.85
C TRP A 58 2.93 -1.07 2.20
N ARG A 59 3.25 -0.12 3.07
CA ARG A 59 2.41 0.10 4.25
C ARG A 59 1.22 0.94 3.81
N LYS A 60 0.02 0.56 4.24
CA LYS A 60 -1.18 1.37 4.06
C LYS A 60 -0.94 2.81 4.56
N SER A 61 -0.30 2.95 5.71
CA SER A 61 0.01 4.26 6.31
C SER A 61 0.96 5.12 5.46
N ASP A 62 1.87 4.51 4.69
CA ASP A 62 2.74 5.27 3.79
C ASP A 62 1.97 5.79 2.58
N LEU A 63 0.97 5.03 2.10
CA LEU A 63 0.02 5.51 1.08
C LEU A 63 -0.93 6.57 1.65
N ASP A 64 -1.45 6.38 2.87
CA ASP A 64 -2.32 7.33 3.56
C ASP A 64 -1.66 8.72 3.65
N ARG A 65 -0.37 8.78 4.01
CA ARG A 65 0.39 10.04 4.08
C ARG A 65 0.50 10.78 2.75
N VAL A 66 0.48 10.05 1.63
CA VAL A 66 0.51 10.66 0.30
C VAL A 66 -0.88 11.13 -0.12
N ILE A 67 -1.92 10.37 0.24
CA ILE A 67 -3.32 10.70 -0.07
C ILE A 67 -3.80 11.90 0.74
N ASP A 68 -3.52 11.89 2.05
CA ASP A 68 -3.94 12.91 2.98
C ASP A 68 -2.82 13.16 4.03
N PRO A 69 -1.87 14.06 3.72
CA PRO A 69 -0.74 14.32 4.61
C PRO A 69 -1.16 14.97 5.93
N GLU A 70 -2.29 15.67 5.97
CA GLU A 70 -2.78 16.41 7.14
C GLU A 70 -3.47 15.49 8.17
N SER A 71 -4.17 14.44 7.72
CA SER A 71 -4.85 13.47 8.60
C SER A 71 -3.90 12.63 9.46
N VAL A 72 -2.59 12.62 9.16
CA VAL A 72 -1.60 11.86 9.92
C VAL A 72 -0.99 12.70 11.06
N GLY A 73 -1.20 14.02 11.06
CA GLY A 73 -0.88 14.92 12.15
C GLY A 73 -2.10 15.10 13.04
N GLY A 74 -2.35 14.17 13.97
CA GLY A 74 -3.33 14.42 15.04
C GLY A 74 -2.98 15.75 15.72
N SER A 75 -3.93 16.70 15.72
CA SER A 75 -3.76 17.99 16.38
C SER A 75 -3.24 17.78 17.81
N PRO A 76 -2.06 18.31 18.19
CA PRO A 76 -1.55 18.19 19.55
C PRO A 76 -2.39 18.94 20.60
N GLU A 77 -3.44 19.66 20.19
CA GLU A 77 -4.21 20.57 21.07
C GLU A 77 -5.46 19.96 21.71
N ALA A 78 -5.61 18.63 21.72
CA ALA A 78 -6.69 17.95 22.45
C ALA A 78 -6.15 17.24 23.71
N TRP A 79 -5.60 18.00 24.65
CA TRP A 79 -5.38 17.59 26.05
C TRP A 79 -5.70 18.75 26.99
#